data_AF-A0AB74GPU5-F1
#
_entry.id   AF-A0AB74GPU5-F1
#
_cell.length_a   1.000
_cell.length_b   1.000
_cell.length_c   1.000
_cell.angle_alpha   90.00
_cell.angle_beta   90.00
_cell.angle_gamma   90.00
#
_symmetry.space_group_name_H-M   'P 1'
#
loop_
_entity.id
_entity.type
_entity.pdbx_description
1 polymer ?
#
loop_
_entity_poly.entity_id
_entity_poly.type
_entity_poly.pdbx_seq_one_letter_code
_entity_poly.pdbx_strand_id
1 'polypeptide(L)'
;MREKLAHQVLNPEVWPVFDLQVGYVDGMPARLWLCLDNLLLDGLSMQILLAELEHGYRYPQQLLPPLPVTFRDYLQQPSLQSPNPDSLAWWQAQLDDIPPAPALPLRCLPQEVETPRFARLNGALDSTRWHRLKKRAADAHLTPSAVLLSVWSTVLSAWSAQPEFTLNLTLFDRRPLHPQINQILGDFTSLMLLSWHPGESWLHSAQSLQQRLSQNLNHRDVSAIRVMRQLAQQQNVPAVPMPVVFTSALGFEQDNFLARRNLLKPVWGISQTPQVWLDHQIYESEGELRFNWDFVAALFPAGQVERQFEQYCALLNRMAEDESGWQLPLAALVPPVKHAGQCAERSPRVCPEQSQPHIAADESTVSLICDAFREVVGESVTPAENFFEAGATSLNLVQLHVLLQRHEFSTLTLLDLFTHPSPAALADYLAGVATVEKTKRPRPVRRRQRRI
;
A
#
# COMPACT_ATOMS: atom_id res chain seq x y z
N MET A 1 13.13 -15.07 -16.09
CA MET A 1 13.23 -13.60 -15.90
C MET A 1 12.07 -13.05 -15.08
N ARG A 2 10.82 -13.16 -15.56
CA ARG A 2 9.62 -12.67 -14.85
C ARG A 2 9.57 -13.08 -13.37
N GLU A 3 9.64 -14.37 -13.07
CA GLU A 3 9.55 -14.88 -11.68
C GLU A 3 10.63 -14.31 -10.76
N LYS A 4 11.83 -14.05 -11.30
CA LYS A 4 12.94 -13.45 -10.56
C LYS A 4 12.66 -11.98 -10.21
N LEU A 5 12.25 -11.18 -11.19
CA LEU A 5 12.03 -9.74 -11.02
C LEU A 5 10.72 -9.41 -10.29
N ALA A 6 9.69 -10.27 -10.43
CA ALA A 6 8.37 -10.07 -9.85
C ALA A 6 8.37 -9.91 -8.31
N HIS A 7 9.39 -10.45 -7.64
CA HIS A 7 9.52 -10.44 -6.19
C HIS A 7 10.91 -10.00 -5.72
N GLN A 8 11.63 -9.29 -6.58
CA GLN A 8 12.92 -8.72 -6.23
C GLN A 8 12.70 -7.61 -5.20
N VAL A 9 13.41 -7.70 -4.09
CA VAL A 9 13.56 -6.62 -3.12
C VAL A 9 14.96 -6.05 -3.32
N LEU A 10 15.06 -4.80 -3.73
CA LEU A 10 16.33 -4.12 -3.96
C LEU A 10 16.82 -3.52 -2.65
N ASN A 11 18.15 -3.46 -2.46
CA ASN A 11 18.68 -2.73 -1.31
C ASN A 11 18.53 -1.22 -1.58
N PRO A 12 17.70 -0.49 -0.82
CA PRO A 12 17.47 0.94 -1.05
C PRO A 12 18.70 1.82 -0.79
N GLU A 13 19.72 1.30 -0.10
CA GLU A 13 20.99 2.00 0.16
C GLU A 13 21.96 1.98 -1.04
N VAL A 14 21.72 1.09 -2.01
CA VAL A 14 22.62 0.88 -3.15
C VAL A 14 21.94 1.36 -4.42
N TRP A 15 22.44 2.45 -4.98
CA TRP A 15 21.95 2.95 -6.27
C TRP A 15 22.43 2.04 -7.43
N PRO A 16 21.58 1.74 -8.44
CA PRO A 16 20.17 2.13 -8.57
C PRO A 16 19.19 1.22 -7.80
N VAL A 17 18.13 1.81 -7.24
CA VAL A 17 17.00 1.07 -6.63
C VAL A 17 15.90 0.78 -7.67
N PHE A 18 16.34 0.37 -8.86
CA PHE A 18 15.50 -0.16 -9.93
C PHE A 18 16.29 -1.19 -10.74
N ASP A 19 15.59 -2.11 -11.42
CA ASP A 19 16.20 -3.10 -12.32
C ASP A 19 15.54 -3.03 -13.70
N LEU A 20 16.34 -2.85 -14.75
CA LEU A 20 15.89 -2.79 -16.14
C LEU A 20 16.58 -3.89 -16.94
N GLN A 21 15.80 -4.83 -17.45
CA GLN A 21 16.28 -5.96 -18.23
C GLN A 21 15.61 -5.99 -19.60
N VAL A 22 16.38 -6.32 -20.63
CA VAL A 22 15.85 -6.53 -21.99
C VAL A 22 16.14 -7.96 -22.42
N GLY A 23 15.14 -8.62 -22.99
CA GLY A 23 15.27 -9.96 -23.55
C GLY A 23 14.78 -10.00 -24.98
N TYR A 24 15.51 -10.77 -25.77
CA TYR A 24 15.24 -10.99 -27.18
C TYR A 24 15.14 -12.48 -27.43
N VAL A 25 14.14 -12.87 -28.22
CA VAL A 25 14.02 -14.23 -28.74
C VAL A 25 13.68 -14.09 -30.22
N ASP A 26 14.39 -14.84 -31.07
CA ASP A 26 14.21 -14.77 -32.51
C ASP A 26 12.73 -14.99 -32.89
N GLY A 27 12.20 -14.10 -33.73
CA GLY A 27 10.81 -14.12 -34.16
C GLY A 27 9.79 -13.55 -33.15
N MET A 28 10.23 -13.06 -31.98
CA MET A 28 9.35 -12.39 -31.00
C MET A 28 9.75 -10.92 -30.79
N PRO A 29 8.79 -10.03 -30.45
CA PRO A 29 9.11 -8.68 -30.01
C PRO A 29 10.03 -8.72 -28.79
N ALA A 30 10.97 -7.77 -28.73
CA ALA A 30 11.79 -7.56 -27.54
C ALA A 30 10.91 -7.34 -26.32
N ARG A 31 11.33 -7.88 -25.17
CA ARG A 31 10.63 -7.68 -23.91
C ARG A 31 11.49 -6.86 -22.96
N LEU A 32 10.91 -5.77 -22.49
CA LEU A 32 11.44 -4.96 -21.40
C LEU A 32 10.83 -5.45 -20.09
N TRP A 33 11.65 -5.71 -19.08
CA TRP A 33 11.22 -5.86 -17.70
C TRP A 33 11.78 -4.70 -16.89
N LEU A 34 10.90 -4.04 -16.14
CA LEU A 34 11.26 -2.94 -15.26
C LEU A 34 10.75 -3.27 -13.85
N CYS A 35 11.67 -3.26 -12.89
CA CYS A 35 11.39 -3.33 -11.46
C CYS A 35 11.65 -1.94 -10.87
N LEU A 36 10.63 -1.33 -10.25
CA LEU A 36 10.72 -0.04 -9.58
C LEU A 36 10.31 -0.25 -8.11
N ASP A 37 11.02 0.39 -7.20
CA ASP A 37 10.69 0.36 -5.78
C ASP A 37 9.77 1.52 -5.39
N ASN A 38 8.65 1.21 -4.72
CA ASN A 38 7.66 2.19 -4.28
C ASN A 38 8.20 3.14 -3.20
N LEU A 39 9.35 2.83 -2.57
CA LEU A 39 10.05 3.76 -1.68
C LEU A 39 10.45 5.06 -2.40
N LEU A 40 10.75 4.99 -3.70
CA LEU A 40 11.22 6.13 -4.49
C LEU A 40 10.12 6.78 -5.31
N LEU A 41 9.18 5.98 -5.84
CA LEU A 41 8.21 6.42 -6.83
C LEU A 41 6.82 5.88 -6.47
N ASP A 42 5.85 6.78 -6.32
CA ASP A 42 4.44 6.37 -6.31
C ASP A 42 3.97 5.92 -7.70
N GLY A 43 2.81 5.26 -7.76
CA GLY A 43 2.26 4.76 -9.02
C GLY A 43 2.11 5.82 -10.11
N LEU A 44 1.81 7.08 -9.74
CA LEU A 44 1.73 8.19 -10.69
C LEU A 44 3.12 8.60 -11.21
N SER A 45 4.13 8.69 -10.36
CA SER A 45 5.51 8.98 -10.76
C SER A 45 6.09 7.88 -11.64
N MET A 46 5.75 6.60 -11.38
CA MET A 46 6.14 5.51 -12.26
C MET A 46 5.59 5.69 -13.68
N GLN A 47 4.38 6.22 -13.83
CA GLN A 47 3.78 6.51 -15.14
C GLN A 47 4.47 7.67 -15.85
N ILE A 48 4.79 8.75 -15.11
CA ILE A 48 5.57 9.88 -15.64
C ILE A 48 6.92 9.38 -16.15
N LEU A 49 7.66 8.62 -15.31
CA LEU A 49 8.95 8.05 -15.66
C LEU A 49 8.89 7.22 -16.95
N LEU A 50 7.90 6.34 -17.07
CA LEU A 50 7.74 5.48 -18.23
C LEU A 50 7.38 6.25 -19.50
N ALA A 51 6.59 7.31 -19.39
CA ALA A 51 6.27 8.19 -20.51
C ALA A 51 7.50 9.00 -20.96
N GLU A 52 8.28 9.53 -20.02
CA GLU A 52 9.54 10.23 -20.31
C GLU A 52 10.58 9.28 -20.92
N LEU A 53 10.66 8.03 -20.45
CA LEU A 53 11.52 7.00 -21.04
C LEU A 53 11.16 6.75 -22.51
N GLU A 54 9.87 6.58 -22.82
CA GLU A 54 9.41 6.43 -24.20
C GLU A 54 9.65 7.69 -25.04
N HIS A 55 9.50 8.88 -24.45
CA HIS A 55 9.82 10.15 -25.11
C HIS A 55 11.29 10.23 -25.50
N GLY A 56 12.19 9.98 -24.55
CA GLY A 56 13.63 10.02 -24.77
C GLY A 56 14.09 8.96 -25.77
N TYR A 57 13.47 7.79 -25.78
CA TYR A 57 13.75 6.75 -26.78
C TYR A 57 13.33 7.17 -28.19
N ARG A 58 12.13 7.74 -28.36
CA ARG A 58 11.63 8.16 -29.69
C ARG A 58 12.29 9.44 -30.21
N TYR A 59 12.57 10.38 -29.31
CA TYR A 59 13.02 11.72 -29.65
C TYR A 59 14.32 12.06 -28.88
N PRO A 60 15.43 11.35 -29.13
CA PRO A 60 16.67 11.53 -28.35
C PRO A 60 17.31 12.92 -28.49
N GLN A 61 16.92 13.69 -29.51
CA GLN A 61 17.36 15.08 -29.71
C GLN A 61 16.44 16.13 -29.06
N GLN A 62 15.31 15.70 -28.47
CA GLN A 62 14.29 16.55 -27.87
C GLN A 62 14.07 16.15 -26.40
N LEU A 63 15.15 16.00 -25.64
CA LEU A 63 15.06 15.71 -24.22
C LEU A 63 14.33 16.84 -23.49
N LEU A 64 13.54 16.46 -22.48
CA LEU A 64 12.80 17.41 -21.66
C LEU A 64 13.78 18.25 -20.83
N PRO A 65 13.49 19.56 -20.64
CA PRO A 65 14.34 20.41 -19.80
C PRO A 65 14.30 19.94 -18.33
N PRO A 66 15.38 20.18 -17.57
CA PRO A 66 15.38 19.86 -16.15
C PRO A 66 14.32 20.65 -15.39
N LEU A 67 13.70 20.01 -14.39
CA LEU A 67 12.69 20.65 -13.54
C LEU A 67 13.36 21.51 -12.46
N PRO A 68 12.87 22.73 -12.18
CA PRO A 68 13.45 23.64 -11.20
C PRO A 68 13.08 23.31 -9.75
N VAL A 69 12.18 22.33 -9.55
CA VAL A 69 11.69 21.86 -8.25
C VAL A 69 12.00 20.37 -8.13
N THR A 70 12.31 19.93 -6.92
CA THR A 70 12.60 18.53 -6.60
C THR A 70 11.63 18.00 -5.55
N PHE A 71 11.58 16.68 -5.38
CA PHE A 71 10.81 16.05 -4.31
C PHE A 71 11.32 16.46 -2.91
N ARG A 72 12.62 16.75 -2.77
CA ARG A 72 13.17 17.32 -1.54
C ARG A 72 12.54 18.67 -1.22
N ASP A 73 12.41 19.54 -2.21
CA ASP A 73 11.82 20.87 -2.02
C ASP A 73 10.34 20.78 -1.64
N TYR A 74 9.64 19.74 -2.13
CA TYR A 74 8.27 19.42 -1.71
C TYR A 74 8.19 19.01 -0.24
N LEU A 75 9.03 18.06 0.20
CA LEU A 75 9.04 17.59 1.59
C LEU A 75 9.44 18.66 2.61
N GLN A 76 10.18 19.68 2.19
CA GLN A 76 10.62 20.78 3.05
C GLN A 76 9.55 21.86 3.28
N GLN A 77 8.36 21.71 2.69
CA GLN A 77 7.29 22.70 2.81
C GLN A 77 6.65 22.64 4.21
N PRO A 78 6.60 23.76 4.98
CA PRO A 78 6.04 23.77 6.32
C PRO A 78 4.57 23.31 6.39
N SER A 79 3.80 23.57 5.32
CA SER A 79 2.39 23.17 5.22
C SER A 79 2.17 21.66 5.20
N LEU A 80 3.21 20.86 5.03
CA LEU A 80 3.14 19.40 5.08
C LEU A 80 3.51 18.81 6.45
N GLN A 81 4.02 19.63 7.38
CA GLN A 81 4.61 19.11 8.62
C GLN A 81 3.59 18.74 9.69
N SER A 82 2.47 19.46 9.76
CA SER A 82 1.43 19.23 10.76
C SER A 82 0.03 19.32 10.15
N PRO A 83 -0.88 18.39 10.49
CA PRO A 83 -2.28 18.50 10.09
C PRO A 83 -2.95 19.74 10.69
N ASN A 84 -3.94 20.26 10.00
CA ASN A 84 -4.82 21.32 10.48
C ASN A 84 -5.56 20.86 11.75
N PRO A 85 -5.58 21.66 12.84
CA PRO A 85 -6.42 21.39 14.01
C PRO A 85 -7.88 21.06 13.70
N ASP A 86 -8.47 21.71 12.69
CA ASP A 86 -9.86 21.43 12.29
C ASP A 86 -10.02 20.01 11.73
N SER A 87 -9.07 19.56 10.92
CA SER A 87 -9.06 18.18 10.40
C SER A 87 -8.85 17.15 11.51
N LEU A 88 -8.00 17.46 12.50
CA LEU A 88 -7.81 16.60 13.67
C LEU A 88 -9.10 16.47 14.49
N ALA A 89 -9.76 17.58 14.78
CA ALA A 89 -11.04 17.59 15.51
C ALA A 89 -12.14 16.85 14.73
N TRP A 90 -12.17 17.03 13.41
CA TRP A 90 -13.12 16.35 12.54
C TRP A 90 -12.95 14.83 12.60
N TRP A 91 -11.74 14.31 12.38
CA TRP A 91 -11.47 12.86 12.43
C TRP A 91 -11.71 12.28 13.82
N GLN A 92 -11.36 13.01 14.88
CA GLN A 92 -11.65 12.60 16.26
C GLN A 92 -13.16 12.39 16.49
N ALA A 93 -14.00 13.25 15.90
CA ALA A 93 -15.46 13.13 16.00
C ALA A 93 -16.04 11.98 15.16
N GLN A 94 -15.29 11.45 14.19
CA GLN A 94 -15.74 10.33 13.35
C GLN A 94 -15.39 8.96 13.93
N LEU A 95 -14.48 8.85 14.90
CA LEU A 95 -13.91 7.56 15.32
C LEU A 95 -14.96 6.50 15.71
N ASP A 96 -16.05 6.91 16.36
CA ASP A 96 -17.14 6.02 16.77
C ASP A 96 -17.94 5.45 15.59
N ASP A 97 -17.93 6.12 14.43
CA ASP A 97 -18.63 5.72 13.20
C ASP A 97 -17.71 4.98 12.21
N ILE A 98 -16.47 4.65 12.59
CA ILE A 98 -15.56 3.90 11.72
C ILE A 98 -15.71 2.39 11.98
N PRO A 99 -16.36 1.63 11.07
CA PRO A 99 -16.44 0.18 11.19
C PRO A 99 -15.06 -0.48 10.97
N PRO A 100 -14.88 -1.75 11.36
CA PRO A 100 -13.64 -2.49 11.13
C PRO A 100 -13.35 -2.69 9.63
N ALA A 101 -12.17 -3.21 9.30
CA ALA A 101 -11.84 -3.65 7.95
C ALA A 101 -12.80 -4.75 7.45
N PRO A 102 -12.91 -4.98 6.13
CA PRO A 102 -13.74 -6.05 5.57
C PRO A 102 -13.37 -7.41 6.18
N ALA A 103 -14.33 -8.02 6.87
CA ALA A 103 -14.16 -9.33 7.50
C ALA A 103 -14.28 -10.46 6.46
N LEU A 104 -13.35 -10.49 5.51
CA LEU A 104 -13.27 -11.50 4.46
C LEU A 104 -12.87 -12.87 5.04
N PRO A 105 -13.39 -13.99 4.50
CA PRO A 105 -12.94 -15.31 4.91
C PRO A 105 -11.47 -15.51 4.55
N LEU A 106 -10.66 -15.81 5.56
CA LEU A 106 -9.26 -16.14 5.39
C LEU A 106 -9.03 -17.64 5.60
N ARG A 107 -8.04 -18.19 4.90
CA ARG A 107 -7.59 -19.57 5.04
C ARG A 107 -6.73 -19.78 6.28
N CYS A 108 -5.98 -18.75 6.67
CA CYS A 108 -5.03 -18.74 7.77
C CYS A 108 -4.96 -17.33 8.37
N LEU A 109 -4.37 -17.22 9.56
CA LEU A 109 -4.13 -15.90 10.16
C LEU A 109 -3.04 -15.17 9.35
N PRO A 110 -3.13 -13.84 9.20
CA PRO A 110 -2.13 -13.06 8.46
C PRO A 110 -0.70 -13.27 8.96
N GLN A 111 -0.53 -13.44 10.27
CA GLN A 111 0.75 -13.67 10.94
C GLN A 111 1.39 -15.03 10.59
N GLU A 112 0.61 -15.98 10.08
CA GLU A 112 1.09 -17.31 9.67
C GLU A 112 1.72 -17.28 8.26
N VAL A 113 1.65 -16.16 7.53
CA VAL A 113 2.27 -16.00 6.21
C VAL A 113 3.66 -15.38 6.36
N GLU A 114 4.70 -16.22 6.35
CA GLU A 114 6.09 -15.77 6.49
C GLU A 114 6.59 -14.92 5.31
N THR A 115 6.27 -15.32 4.07
CA THR A 115 6.67 -14.60 2.87
C THR A 115 5.45 -14.38 1.97
N PRO A 116 4.83 -13.18 1.99
CA PRO A 116 3.66 -12.92 1.18
C PRO A 116 4.02 -12.98 -0.31
N ARG A 117 3.25 -13.76 -1.07
CA ARG A 117 3.35 -13.83 -2.53
C ARG A 117 2.06 -13.29 -3.13
N PHE A 118 2.19 -12.20 -3.88
CA PHE A 118 1.07 -11.59 -4.55
C PHE A 118 0.74 -12.31 -5.85
N ALA A 119 -0.55 -12.49 -6.11
CA ALA A 119 -1.11 -12.85 -7.40
C ALA A 119 -1.93 -11.68 -7.95
N ARG A 120 -2.00 -11.56 -9.29
CA ARG A 120 -2.76 -10.50 -9.96
C ARG A 120 -3.93 -11.08 -10.76
N LEU A 121 -5.11 -10.52 -10.55
CA LEU A 121 -6.22 -10.56 -11.51
C LEU A 121 -6.33 -9.21 -12.20
N ASN A 122 -6.72 -9.20 -13.47
CA ASN A 122 -6.92 -7.96 -14.22
C ASN A 122 -8.14 -8.08 -15.13
N GLY A 123 -8.75 -6.94 -15.41
CA GLY A 123 -9.92 -6.83 -16.25
C GLY A 123 -10.03 -5.45 -16.85
N ALA A 124 -11.02 -5.30 -17.73
CA ALA A 124 -11.28 -4.04 -18.40
C ALA A 124 -12.78 -3.88 -18.67
N LEU A 125 -13.20 -2.63 -18.75
CA LEU A 125 -14.46 -2.24 -19.36
C LEU A 125 -14.10 -1.52 -20.67
N ASP A 126 -14.57 -2.03 -21.79
CA ASP A 126 -14.32 -1.43 -23.10
C ASP A 126 -14.80 0.03 -23.15
N SER A 127 -14.29 0.79 -24.12
CA SER A 127 -14.54 2.23 -24.18
C SER A 127 -16.02 2.59 -24.32
N THR A 128 -16.82 1.74 -24.96
CA THR A 128 -18.26 1.97 -25.14
C THR A 128 -19.00 1.83 -23.80
N ARG A 129 -18.74 0.74 -23.08
CA ARG A 129 -19.33 0.50 -21.76
C ARG A 129 -18.81 1.49 -20.72
N TRP A 130 -17.52 1.83 -20.77
CA TRP A 130 -16.95 2.80 -19.85
C TRP A 130 -17.54 4.20 -20.05
N HIS A 131 -17.65 4.67 -21.29
CA HIS A 131 -18.30 5.94 -21.57
C HIS A 131 -19.76 5.96 -21.11
N ARG A 132 -20.49 4.85 -21.33
CA ARG A 132 -21.88 4.70 -20.86
C ARG A 132 -21.97 4.75 -19.34
N LEU A 133 -21.08 4.07 -18.63
CA LEU A 133 -21.03 4.09 -17.16
C LEU A 133 -20.71 5.50 -16.63
N LYS A 134 -19.74 6.20 -17.24
CA LYS A 134 -19.41 7.60 -16.91
C LYS A 134 -20.61 8.54 -17.12
N LYS A 135 -21.35 8.36 -18.21
CA LYS A 135 -22.56 9.15 -18.48
C LYS A 135 -23.63 8.94 -17.41
N ARG A 136 -23.93 7.68 -17.07
CA ARG A 136 -24.89 7.35 -16.00
C ARG A 136 -24.45 7.87 -14.64
N ALA A 137 -23.16 7.78 -14.33
CA ALA A 137 -22.59 8.38 -13.13
C ALA A 137 -22.89 9.89 -13.08
N ALA A 138 -22.62 10.61 -14.18
CA ALA A 138 -22.91 12.04 -14.27
C ALA A 138 -24.41 12.35 -14.12
N ASP A 139 -25.29 11.59 -14.77
CA ASP A 139 -26.76 11.74 -14.69
C ASP A 139 -27.27 11.52 -13.25
N ALA A 140 -26.59 10.66 -12.47
CA ALA A 140 -26.88 10.41 -11.06
C ALA A 140 -26.08 11.31 -10.08
N HIS A 141 -25.35 12.30 -10.60
CA HIS A 141 -24.47 13.19 -9.83
C HIS A 141 -23.36 12.47 -9.04
N LEU A 142 -22.86 11.36 -9.58
CA LEU A 142 -21.74 10.58 -9.05
C LEU A 142 -20.48 10.76 -9.90
N THR A 143 -19.33 10.71 -9.23
CA THR A 143 -18.01 10.61 -9.84
C THR A 143 -17.74 9.16 -10.28
N PRO A 144 -16.94 8.95 -11.33
CA PRO A 144 -16.57 7.60 -11.73
C PRO A 144 -15.88 6.79 -10.62
N SER A 145 -14.99 7.43 -9.83
CA SER A 145 -14.34 6.79 -8.68
C SER A 145 -15.36 6.33 -7.63
N ALA A 146 -16.36 7.14 -7.29
CA ALA A 146 -17.39 6.75 -6.33
C ALA A 146 -18.24 5.58 -6.82
N VAL A 147 -18.57 5.54 -8.12
CA VAL A 147 -19.28 4.40 -8.74
C VAL A 147 -18.44 3.13 -8.63
N LEU A 148 -17.16 3.17 -9.00
CA LEU A 148 -16.28 1.99 -8.97
C LEU A 148 -16.03 1.49 -7.55
N LEU A 149 -15.81 2.40 -6.61
CA LEU A 149 -15.74 2.09 -5.17
C LEU A 149 -17.03 1.40 -4.72
N SER A 150 -18.20 1.95 -5.06
CA SER A 150 -19.50 1.39 -4.63
C SER A 150 -19.79 0.02 -5.24
N VAL A 151 -19.40 -0.21 -6.50
CA VAL A 151 -19.47 -1.54 -7.13
C VAL A 151 -18.58 -2.53 -6.39
N TRP A 152 -17.34 -2.15 -6.10
CA TRP A 152 -16.42 -3.02 -5.37
C TRP A 152 -16.88 -3.29 -3.93
N SER A 153 -17.30 -2.26 -3.21
CA SER A 153 -17.83 -2.38 -1.86
C SER A 153 -19.09 -3.25 -1.81
N THR A 154 -19.92 -3.25 -2.86
CA THR A 154 -21.07 -4.15 -2.95
C THR A 154 -20.64 -5.63 -2.99
N VAL A 155 -19.59 -5.94 -3.75
CA VAL A 155 -19.01 -7.29 -3.78
C VAL A 155 -18.38 -7.63 -2.43
N LEU A 156 -17.56 -6.75 -1.85
CA LEU A 156 -16.95 -6.98 -0.54
C LEU A 156 -18.00 -7.17 0.56
N SER A 157 -19.11 -6.43 0.54
CA SER A 157 -20.23 -6.58 1.49
C SER A 157 -20.84 -7.97 1.43
N ALA A 158 -21.00 -8.51 0.23
CA ALA A 158 -21.59 -9.83 0.04
C ALA A 158 -20.68 -10.97 0.53
N TRP A 159 -19.37 -10.73 0.62
CA TRP A 159 -18.39 -11.73 1.07
C TRP A 159 -17.92 -11.54 2.50
N SER A 160 -18.12 -10.35 3.08
CA SER A 160 -17.68 -10.04 4.44
C SER A 160 -18.70 -10.53 5.47
N ALA A 161 -18.23 -10.83 6.68
CA ALA A 161 -19.11 -11.23 7.78
C ALA A 161 -20.06 -10.11 8.22
N GLN A 162 -19.67 -8.85 8.04
CA GLN A 162 -20.51 -7.66 8.22
C GLN A 162 -20.58 -6.88 6.90
N PRO A 163 -21.74 -6.29 6.57
CA PRO A 163 -21.92 -5.58 5.31
C PRO A 163 -21.34 -4.15 5.35
N GLU A 164 -21.21 -3.53 6.52
CA GLU A 164 -20.40 -2.32 6.73
C GLU A 164 -18.93 -2.64 7.04
N PHE A 165 -18.03 -1.80 6.53
CA PHE A 165 -16.59 -1.92 6.73
C PHE A 165 -15.85 -0.65 6.30
N THR A 166 -14.58 -0.55 6.65
CA THR A 166 -13.70 0.56 6.25
C THR A 166 -12.66 0.10 5.23
N LEU A 167 -12.52 0.86 4.15
CA LEU A 167 -11.48 0.68 3.14
C LEU A 167 -10.34 1.68 3.39
N ASN A 168 -9.12 1.29 3.00
CA ASN A 168 -7.98 2.19 2.96
C ASN A 168 -7.78 2.70 1.52
N LEU A 169 -7.86 3.99 1.30
CA LEU A 169 -7.71 4.61 -0.02
C LEU A 169 -6.31 5.16 -0.19
N THR A 170 -5.66 4.77 -1.27
CA THR A 170 -4.39 5.33 -1.72
C THR A 170 -4.65 6.54 -2.61
N LEU A 171 -4.12 7.69 -2.20
CA LEU A 171 -4.19 8.97 -2.89
C LEU A 171 -2.78 9.36 -3.38
N PHE A 172 -2.74 10.13 -4.48
CA PHE A 172 -1.51 10.77 -4.98
C PHE A 172 -1.56 12.26 -4.63
N ASP A 173 -1.30 12.60 -3.37
CA ASP A 173 -1.52 13.96 -2.84
C ASP A 173 -0.37 14.91 -3.20
N ARG A 174 -0.38 15.39 -4.44
CA ARG A 174 0.50 16.46 -4.93
C ARG A 174 -0.09 17.82 -4.60
N ARG A 175 0.27 18.40 -3.45
CA ARG A 175 -0.18 19.75 -3.09
C ARG A 175 0.32 20.77 -4.13
N PRO A 176 -0.52 21.74 -4.56
CA PRO A 176 -0.17 22.68 -5.64
C PRO A 176 0.78 23.79 -5.16
N LEU A 177 1.96 23.40 -4.68
CA LEU A 177 2.98 24.28 -4.09
C LEU A 177 3.95 24.83 -5.15
N HIS A 178 3.96 24.24 -6.35
CA HIS A 178 4.74 24.71 -7.49
C HIS A 178 4.00 24.39 -8.82
N PRO A 179 4.05 25.25 -9.86
CA PRO A 179 3.36 24.99 -11.14
C PRO A 179 3.75 23.67 -11.83
N GLN A 180 4.97 23.19 -11.60
CA GLN A 180 5.49 21.94 -12.18
C GLN A 180 5.47 20.75 -11.19
N ILE A 181 4.75 20.84 -10.07
CA ILE A 181 4.73 19.77 -9.06
C ILE A 181 4.18 18.44 -9.61
N ASN A 182 3.29 18.50 -10.60
CA ASN A 182 2.73 17.32 -11.25
C ASN A 182 3.69 16.65 -12.25
N GLN A 183 4.89 17.20 -12.45
CA GLN A 183 5.91 16.67 -13.37
C GLN A 183 7.06 15.98 -12.62
N ILE A 184 7.26 16.28 -11.33
CA ILE A 184 8.38 15.70 -10.58
C ILE A 184 8.12 14.24 -10.20
N LEU A 185 9.20 13.48 -10.07
CA LEU A 185 9.19 12.10 -9.62
C LEU A 185 9.40 12.04 -8.09
N GLY A 186 8.62 11.21 -7.40
CA GLY A 186 8.71 10.99 -5.96
C GLY A 186 7.59 10.11 -5.43
N ASP A 187 7.56 9.86 -4.12
CA ASP A 187 6.44 9.20 -3.46
C ASP A 187 5.50 10.23 -2.86
N PHE A 188 4.37 10.51 -3.53
CA PHE A 188 3.31 11.39 -3.03
C PHE A 188 2.14 10.60 -2.44
N THR A 189 2.38 9.33 -2.10
CA THR A 189 1.34 8.46 -1.56
C THR A 189 0.85 9.00 -0.23
N SER A 190 -0.46 9.23 -0.12
CA SER A 190 -1.14 9.41 1.15
C SER A 190 -2.28 8.41 1.29
N LEU A 191 -2.60 8.07 2.53
CA LEU A 191 -3.61 7.07 2.87
C LEU A 191 -4.78 7.74 3.59
N MET A 192 -5.99 7.36 3.22
CA MET A 192 -7.22 7.90 3.79
C MET A 192 -8.23 6.78 4.03
N LEU A 193 -8.81 6.72 5.22
CA LEU A 193 -9.87 5.75 5.51
C LEU A 193 -11.19 6.19 4.86
N LEU A 194 -11.99 5.23 4.41
CA LEU A 194 -13.33 5.46 3.88
C LEU A 194 -14.30 4.38 4.35
N SER A 195 -15.26 4.78 5.19
CA SER A 195 -16.31 3.88 5.70
C SER A 195 -17.40 3.64 4.66
N TRP A 196 -17.69 2.38 4.40
CA TRP A 196 -18.83 1.91 3.64
C TRP A 196 -19.96 1.52 4.59
N HIS A 197 -21.11 2.18 4.45
CA HIS A 197 -22.33 1.81 5.14
C HIS A 197 -23.42 1.63 4.08
N PRO A 198 -23.85 0.39 3.80
CA PRO A 198 -24.86 0.13 2.78
C PRO A 198 -26.22 0.64 3.24
N GLY A 199 -26.97 1.24 2.32
CA GLY A 199 -28.33 1.73 2.53
C GLY A 199 -29.39 0.91 1.79
N GLU A 200 -30.56 1.51 1.60
CA GLU A 200 -31.74 0.83 1.01
C GLU A 200 -31.53 0.36 -0.44
N SER A 201 -30.82 1.16 -1.24
CA SER A 201 -30.48 0.87 -2.62
C SER A 201 -29.00 1.09 -2.90
N TRP A 202 -28.52 0.52 -4.01
CA TRP A 202 -27.14 0.74 -4.46
C TRP A 202 -26.86 2.21 -4.73
N LEU A 203 -27.76 2.93 -5.42
CA LEU A 203 -27.60 4.36 -5.69
C LEU A 203 -27.51 5.18 -4.40
N HIS A 204 -28.38 4.92 -3.43
CA HIS A 204 -28.33 5.63 -2.15
C HIS A 204 -27.00 5.38 -1.43
N SER A 205 -26.53 4.12 -1.42
CA SER A 205 -25.25 3.75 -0.83
C SER A 205 -24.09 4.46 -1.54
N ALA A 206 -24.11 4.54 -2.87
CA ALA A 206 -23.09 5.21 -3.66
C ALA A 206 -23.06 6.74 -3.44
N GLN A 207 -24.23 7.37 -3.30
CA GLN A 207 -24.34 8.79 -2.98
C GLN A 207 -23.80 9.09 -1.58
N SER A 208 -24.16 8.28 -0.58
CA SER A 208 -23.63 8.41 0.78
C SER A 208 -22.11 8.21 0.81
N LEU A 209 -21.60 7.19 0.13
CA LEU A 209 -20.17 6.94 0.01
C LEU A 209 -19.44 8.13 -0.64
N GLN A 210 -19.99 8.72 -1.71
CA GLN A 210 -19.41 9.89 -2.33
C GLN A 210 -19.39 11.11 -1.40
N GLN A 211 -20.47 11.35 -0.66
CA GLN A 211 -20.53 12.45 0.30
C GLN A 211 -19.43 12.32 1.35
N ARG A 212 -19.26 11.11 1.92
CA ARG A 212 -18.16 10.82 2.85
C ARG A 212 -16.81 10.96 2.19
N LEU A 213 -16.61 10.41 1.00
CA LEU A 213 -15.36 10.56 0.24
C LEU A 213 -15.00 12.05 0.08
N SER A 214 -15.97 12.89 -0.28
CA SER A 214 -15.76 14.34 -0.41
C SER A 214 -15.42 15.01 0.92
N GLN A 215 -16.07 14.62 2.02
CA GLN A 215 -15.78 15.15 3.35
C GLN A 215 -14.38 14.74 3.81
N ASN A 216 -14.02 13.46 3.69
CA ASN A 216 -12.71 12.92 4.06
C ASN A 216 -11.60 13.62 3.24
N LEU A 217 -11.83 13.86 1.94
CA LEU A 217 -10.88 14.59 1.09
C LEU A 217 -10.59 16.01 1.55
N ASN A 218 -11.56 16.70 2.18
CA ASN A 218 -11.34 18.02 2.77
C ASN A 218 -10.44 17.98 4.03
N HIS A 219 -10.29 16.79 4.63
CA HIS A 219 -9.51 16.53 5.84
C HIS A 219 -8.37 15.51 5.60
N ARG A 220 -7.92 15.39 4.34
CA ARG A 220 -6.91 14.41 3.89
C ARG A 220 -5.48 14.69 4.35
N ASP A 221 -5.27 15.81 5.06
CA ASP A 221 -4.01 16.16 5.71
C ASP A 221 -3.75 15.35 7.00
N VAL A 222 -4.77 14.65 7.52
CA VAL A 222 -4.61 13.64 8.56
C VAL A 222 -4.41 12.28 7.91
N SER A 223 -3.25 11.66 8.15
CA SER A 223 -2.93 10.31 7.65
C SER A 223 -3.86 9.24 8.24
N ALA A 224 -4.30 8.29 7.41
CA ALA A 224 -5.02 7.10 7.87
C ALA A 224 -4.30 6.35 8.99
N ILE A 225 -2.96 6.36 9.01
CA ILE A 225 -2.18 5.71 10.07
C ILE A 225 -2.48 6.32 11.44
N ARG A 226 -2.58 7.65 11.49
CA ARG A 226 -2.94 8.37 12.73
C ARG A 226 -4.35 8.01 13.18
N VAL A 227 -5.30 7.92 12.25
CA VAL A 227 -6.68 7.53 12.56
C VAL A 227 -6.75 6.08 13.06
N MET A 228 -6.06 5.14 12.41
CA MET A 228 -5.99 3.73 12.85
C MET A 228 -5.39 3.59 14.25
N ARG A 229 -4.37 4.39 14.58
CA ARG A 229 -3.78 4.44 15.93
C ARG A 229 -4.76 4.99 16.96
N GLN A 230 -5.50 6.05 16.65
CA GLN A 230 -6.54 6.58 17.54
C GLN A 230 -7.66 5.55 17.78
N LEU A 231 -8.07 4.82 16.74
CA LEU A 231 -9.01 3.70 16.87
C LEU A 231 -8.47 2.59 17.77
N ALA A 232 -7.21 2.18 17.60
CA ALA A 232 -6.57 1.17 18.43
C ALA A 232 -6.55 1.57 19.91
N GLN A 233 -6.21 2.83 20.19
CA GLN A 233 -6.24 3.39 21.54
C GLN A 233 -7.64 3.39 22.14
N GLN A 234 -8.65 3.83 21.38
CA GLN A 234 -10.05 3.86 21.83
C GLN A 234 -10.61 2.47 22.11
N GLN A 235 -10.23 1.48 21.31
CA GLN A 235 -10.65 0.08 21.45
C GLN A 235 -9.79 -0.71 22.44
N ASN A 236 -8.71 -0.12 22.97
CA ASN A 236 -7.73 -0.76 23.84
C ASN A 236 -7.14 -2.05 23.25
N VAL A 237 -6.77 -1.99 21.96
CA VAL A 237 -6.11 -3.08 21.21
C VAL A 237 -4.76 -2.61 20.66
N PRO A 238 -3.82 -3.52 20.33
CA PRO A 238 -2.50 -3.12 19.84
C PRO A 238 -2.53 -2.39 18.50
N ALA A 239 -3.39 -2.81 17.57
CA ALA A 239 -3.50 -2.23 16.23
C ALA A 239 -4.88 -2.51 15.62
N VAL A 240 -5.31 -1.63 14.71
CA VAL A 240 -6.52 -1.79 13.89
C VAL A 240 -6.11 -1.71 12.41
N PRO A 241 -5.68 -2.83 11.80
CA PRO A 241 -5.19 -2.81 10.43
C PRO A 241 -6.33 -2.63 9.42
N MET A 242 -6.08 -1.86 8.36
CA MET A 242 -6.98 -1.68 7.21
C MET A 242 -6.31 -2.23 5.92
N PRO A 243 -6.29 -3.56 5.74
CA PRO A 243 -5.45 -4.22 4.74
C PRO A 243 -6.10 -4.36 3.36
N VAL A 244 -7.34 -3.89 3.19
CA VAL A 244 -8.07 -3.90 1.93
C VAL A 244 -8.01 -2.50 1.34
N VAL A 245 -7.23 -2.36 0.28
CA VAL A 245 -6.81 -1.08 -0.29
C VAL A 245 -7.49 -0.81 -1.63
N PHE A 246 -7.87 0.44 -1.83
CA PHE A 246 -8.34 0.94 -3.12
C PHE A 246 -7.43 2.05 -3.63
N THR A 247 -6.86 1.86 -4.81
CA THR A 247 -5.92 2.78 -5.43
C THR A 247 -6.50 3.32 -6.72
N SER A 248 -6.84 4.61 -6.75
CA SER A 248 -7.41 5.26 -7.94
C SER A 248 -6.44 6.21 -8.60
N ALA A 249 -6.08 5.91 -9.84
CA ALA A 249 -5.35 6.82 -10.73
C ALA A 249 -6.28 7.51 -11.76
N LEU A 250 -7.61 7.47 -11.55
CA LEU A 250 -8.56 8.17 -12.42
C LEU A 250 -8.41 9.69 -12.29
N GLY A 251 -8.54 10.40 -13.42
CA GLY A 251 -8.46 11.86 -13.47
C GLY A 251 -7.03 12.42 -13.54
N PHE A 252 -6.00 11.57 -13.43
CA PHE A 252 -4.59 11.94 -13.65
C PHE A 252 -4.15 11.77 -15.12
N GLU A 253 -5.11 11.65 -16.03
CA GLU A 253 -4.88 11.58 -17.48
C GLU A 253 -4.40 12.94 -18.03
N GLN A 254 -3.14 13.28 -17.79
CA GLN A 254 -2.45 14.22 -18.68
C GLN A 254 -2.01 13.47 -19.95
N ASP A 255 -1.68 14.18 -21.03
CA ASP A 255 -1.22 13.61 -22.31
C ASP A 255 0.03 12.68 -22.20
N ASN A 256 0.60 12.59 -21.00
CA ASN A 256 1.76 11.79 -20.66
C ASN A 256 1.44 10.45 -19.97
N PHE A 257 0.19 9.99 -19.91
CA PHE A 257 -0.09 8.66 -19.37
C PHE A 257 0.38 7.57 -20.35
N LEU A 258 1.11 6.56 -19.86
CA LEU A 258 1.63 5.43 -20.66
C LEU A 258 0.58 4.77 -21.56
N ALA A 259 -0.66 4.72 -21.08
CA ALA A 259 -1.82 4.22 -21.80
C ALA A 259 -1.98 4.78 -23.21
N ARG A 260 -1.62 6.05 -23.46
CA ARG A 260 -1.76 6.67 -24.78
C ARG A 260 -0.56 6.38 -25.70
N ARG A 261 0.47 5.69 -25.19
CA ARG A 261 1.75 5.50 -25.86
C ARG A 261 1.99 4.03 -26.24
N ASN A 262 2.34 3.79 -27.50
CA ASN A 262 2.30 2.44 -28.09
C ASN A 262 3.54 1.57 -27.82
N LEU A 263 4.70 2.11 -27.43
CA LEU A 263 5.95 1.33 -27.42
C LEU A 263 6.15 0.57 -26.09
N LEU A 264 5.94 1.24 -24.96
CA LEU A 264 6.14 0.66 -23.63
C LEU A 264 4.84 0.20 -22.97
N LYS A 265 3.84 -0.19 -23.79
CA LYS A 265 2.54 -0.68 -23.29
C LYS A 265 2.73 -1.89 -22.37
N PRO A 266 2.28 -1.83 -21.11
CA PRO A 266 2.43 -2.94 -20.18
C PRO A 266 1.66 -4.18 -20.66
N VAL A 267 2.34 -5.33 -20.71
CA VAL A 267 1.73 -6.64 -21.06
C VAL A 267 1.48 -7.53 -19.86
N TRP A 268 2.13 -7.22 -18.74
CA TRP A 268 2.04 -7.92 -17.46
C TRP A 268 2.60 -7.01 -16.36
N GLY A 269 2.12 -7.16 -15.13
CA GLY A 269 2.69 -6.49 -13.96
C GLY A 269 2.22 -7.15 -12.67
N ILE A 270 2.88 -6.81 -11.58
CA ILE A 270 2.49 -7.13 -10.21
C ILE A 270 2.98 -5.97 -9.33
N SER A 271 2.20 -5.58 -8.34
CA SER A 271 2.63 -4.70 -7.27
C SER A 271 2.54 -5.43 -5.95
N GLN A 272 3.42 -5.05 -5.03
CA GLN A 272 3.51 -5.66 -3.71
C GLN A 272 3.58 -4.53 -2.70
N THR A 273 2.59 -4.46 -1.84
CA THR A 273 2.50 -3.44 -0.80
C THR A 273 2.54 -4.15 0.56
N PRO A 274 3.51 -3.82 1.42
CA PRO A 274 3.56 -4.37 2.77
C PRO A 274 2.23 -4.16 3.50
N GLN A 275 1.84 -5.10 4.35
CA GLN A 275 0.63 -5.03 5.20
C GLN A 275 -0.72 -5.00 4.45
N VAL A 276 -0.71 -5.03 3.11
CA VAL A 276 -1.92 -5.09 2.29
C VAL A 276 -2.23 -6.53 1.90
N TRP A 277 -3.50 -6.93 2.05
CA TRP A 277 -3.96 -8.28 1.67
C TRP A 277 -4.54 -8.29 0.26
N LEU A 278 -5.23 -7.22 -0.11
CA LEU A 278 -5.92 -7.04 -1.39
C LEU A 278 -5.87 -5.57 -1.78
N ASP A 279 -5.22 -5.26 -2.88
CA ASP A 279 -5.14 -3.92 -3.48
C ASP A 279 -5.92 -3.90 -4.80
N HIS A 280 -6.97 -3.08 -4.85
CA HIS A 280 -7.74 -2.83 -6.06
C HIS A 280 -7.29 -1.52 -6.72
N GLN A 281 -6.62 -1.66 -7.86
CA GLN A 281 -6.07 -0.56 -8.63
C GLN A 281 -6.94 -0.27 -9.84
N ILE A 282 -7.26 1.01 -10.08
CA ILE A 282 -8.02 1.45 -11.26
C ILE A 282 -7.33 2.59 -12.00
N TYR A 283 -7.41 2.56 -13.32
CA TYR A 283 -6.90 3.61 -14.21
C TYR A 283 -7.65 3.58 -15.55
N GLU A 284 -7.61 4.69 -16.28
CA GLU A 284 -8.17 4.78 -17.62
C GLU A 284 -7.03 4.69 -18.65
N SER A 285 -7.28 3.94 -19.73
CA SER A 285 -6.31 3.72 -20.79
C SER A 285 -6.99 3.61 -22.14
N GLU A 286 -6.60 4.45 -23.11
CA GLU A 286 -7.20 4.43 -24.47
C GLU A 286 -8.74 4.57 -24.45
N GLY A 287 -9.28 5.27 -23.45
CA GLY A 287 -10.73 5.41 -23.25
C GLY A 287 -11.41 4.18 -22.65
N GLU A 288 -10.67 3.14 -22.27
CA GLU A 288 -11.15 1.97 -21.53
C GLU A 288 -10.88 2.13 -20.03
N LEU A 289 -11.77 1.58 -19.20
CA LEU A 289 -11.44 1.37 -17.79
C LEU A 289 -10.56 0.13 -17.67
N ARG A 290 -9.44 0.24 -16.98
CA ARG A 290 -8.57 -0.88 -16.62
C ARG A 290 -8.53 -1.03 -15.11
N PHE A 291 -8.50 -2.27 -14.65
CA PHE A 291 -8.41 -2.56 -13.23
C PHE A 291 -7.61 -3.83 -12.94
N ASN A 292 -6.89 -3.80 -11.82
CA ASN A 292 -6.12 -4.93 -11.31
C ASN A 292 -6.47 -5.17 -9.85
N TRP A 293 -6.49 -6.44 -9.43
CA TRP A 293 -6.51 -6.86 -8.04
C TRP A 293 -5.22 -7.61 -7.75
N ASP A 294 -4.40 -7.05 -6.87
CA ASP A 294 -3.21 -7.70 -6.35
C ASP A 294 -3.49 -8.19 -4.95
N PHE A 295 -3.29 -9.48 -4.69
CA PHE A 295 -3.64 -10.07 -3.41
C PHE A 295 -2.65 -11.12 -2.95
N VAL A 296 -2.50 -11.26 -1.64
CA VAL A 296 -1.64 -12.29 -1.03
C VAL A 296 -2.32 -13.66 -1.15
N ALA A 297 -1.89 -14.47 -2.11
CA ALA A 297 -2.58 -15.69 -2.49
C ALA A 297 -2.71 -16.71 -1.35
N ALA A 298 -1.75 -16.73 -0.42
CA ALA A 298 -1.75 -17.65 0.72
C ALA A 298 -2.87 -17.36 1.74
N LEU A 299 -3.35 -16.11 1.83
CA LEU A 299 -4.34 -15.69 2.84
C LEU A 299 -5.76 -16.15 2.53
N PHE A 300 -6.09 -16.32 1.25
CA PHE A 300 -7.46 -16.60 0.83
C PHE A 300 -7.68 -18.08 0.52
N PRO A 301 -8.88 -18.62 0.78
CA PRO A 301 -9.30 -19.90 0.22
C PRO A 301 -9.15 -19.91 -1.31
N ALA A 302 -8.73 -21.06 -1.86
CA ALA A 302 -8.51 -21.20 -3.30
C ALA A 302 -9.78 -20.88 -4.09
N GLY A 303 -9.68 -20.04 -5.13
CA GLY A 303 -10.80 -19.64 -5.97
C GLY A 303 -11.75 -18.62 -5.33
N GLN A 304 -11.47 -18.11 -4.12
CA GLN A 304 -12.31 -17.09 -3.48
C GLN A 304 -12.20 -15.75 -4.19
N VAL A 305 -10.97 -15.24 -4.35
CA VAL A 305 -10.73 -13.90 -4.92
C VAL A 305 -11.13 -13.88 -6.40
N GLU A 306 -10.93 -14.98 -7.13
CA GLU A 306 -11.36 -15.15 -8.51
C GLU A 306 -12.88 -15.05 -8.65
N ARG A 307 -13.65 -15.70 -7.77
CA ARG A 307 -15.12 -15.59 -7.79
C ARG A 307 -15.61 -14.19 -7.43
N GLN A 308 -14.96 -13.52 -6.47
CA GLN A 308 -15.24 -12.11 -6.15
C GLN A 308 -14.96 -11.22 -7.36
N PHE A 309 -13.85 -11.46 -8.05
CA PHE A 309 -13.44 -10.71 -9.23
C PHE A 309 -14.41 -10.92 -10.40
N GLU A 310 -14.88 -12.14 -10.63
CA GLU A 310 -15.93 -12.44 -11.62
C GLU A 310 -17.23 -11.70 -11.32
N GLN A 311 -17.65 -11.67 -10.05
CA GLN A 311 -18.83 -10.91 -9.62
C GLN A 311 -18.65 -9.40 -9.78
N TYR A 312 -17.46 -8.87 -9.47
CA TYR A 312 -17.11 -7.47 -9.73
C TYR A 312 -17.22 -7.13 -11.22
N CYS A 313 -16.65 -7.97 -12.09
CA CYS A 313 -16.76 -7.80 -13.54
C CYS A 313 -18.23 -7.86 -14.02
N ALA A 314 -19.00 -8.83 -13.53
CA ALA A 314 -20.41 -8.96 -13.87
C ALA A 314 -21.23 -7.74 -13.41
N LEU A 315 -20.96 -7.25 -12.19
CA LEU A 315 -21.65 -6.08 -11.65
C LEU A 315 -21.29 -4.80 -12.40
N LEU A 316 -20.02 -4.58 -12.76
CA LEU A 316 -19.61 -3.45 -13.60
C LEU A 316 -20.35 -3.44 -14.94
N ASN A 317 -20.38 -4.59 -15.62
CA ASN A 317 -21.08 -4.73 -16.90
C ASN A 317 -22.58 -4.43 -16.73
N ARG A 318 -23.20 -4.98 -15.68
CA ARG A 318 -24.60 -4.69 -15.36
C ARG A 318 -24.85 -3.21 -15.12
N MET A 319 -24.02 -2.54 -14.31
CA MET A 319 -24.16 -1.11 -14.01
C MET A 319 -23.97 -0.24 -15.25
N ALA A 320 -23.16 -0.68 -16.21
CA ALA A 320 -23.00 -0.04 -17.50
C ALA A 320 -24.19 -0.29 -18.45
N GLU A 321 -24.84 -1.45 -18.41
CA GLU A 321 -25.85 -1.86 -19.40
C GLU A 321 -27.29 -1.64 -18.95
N ASP A 322 -27.60 -1.81 -17.66
CA ASP A 322 -28.96 -1.76 -17.09
C ASP A 322 -29.06 -0.71 -15.97
N GLU A 323 -29.78 0.38 -16.23
CA GLU A 323 -29.96 1.48 -15.28
C GLU A 323 -30.87 1.10 -14.11
N SER A 324 -31.80 0.16 -14.30
CA SER A 324 -32.68 -0.29 -13.23
C SER A 324 -31.92 -0.95 -12.07
N GLY A 325 -30.74 -1.51 -12.37
CA GLY A 325 -29.82 -2.08 -11.38
C GLY A 325 -29.37 -1.09 -10.31
N TRP A 326 -29.33 0.21 -10.61
CA TRP A 326 -28.88 1.24 -9.68
C TRP A 326 -29.86 1.43 -8.51
N GLN A 327 -31.14 1.11 -8.73
CA GLN A 327 -32.20 1.24 -7.71
C GLN A 327 -32.39 -0.03 -6.88
N LEU A 328 -31.71 -1.12 -7.22
CA LEU A 328 -31.85 -2.38 -6.51
C LEU A 328 -31.09 -2.37 -5.16
N PRO A 329 -31.57 -3.14 -4.16
CA PRO A 329 -30.80 -3.39 -2.96
C PRO A 329 -29.55 -4.21 -3.29
N LEU A 330 -28.48 -4.04 -2.51
CA LEU A 330 -27.19 -4.72 -2.74
C LEU A 330 -27.34 -6.24 -2.82
N ALA A 331 -28.16 -6.84 -1.95
CA ALA A 331 -28.39 -8.28 -1.93
C ALA A 331 -29.06 -8.83 -3.21
N ALA A 332 -29.76 -7.99 -3.98
CA ALA A 332 -30.31 -8.36 -5.28
C ALA A 332 -29.30 -8.21 -6.43
N LEU A 333 -28.22 -7.45 -6.20
CA LEU A 333 -27.12 -7.27 -7.14
C LEU A 333 -26.06 -8.36 -6.96
N VAL A 334 -25.62 -8.55 -5.72
CA VAL A 334 -24.68 -9.59 -5.32
C VAL A 334 -25.20 -10.22 -4.03
N PRO A 335 -25.79 -11.42 -4.11
CA PRO A 335 -26.33 -12.10 -2.93
C PRO A 335 -25.25 -12.38 -1.88
N PRO A 336 -25.53 -12.19 -0.58
CA PRO A 336 -24.60 -12.55 0.48
C PRO A 336 -24.19 -14.02 0.41
N VAL A 337 -22.89 -14.27 0.43
CA VAL A 337 -22.33 -15.62 0.40
C VAL A 337 -22.31 -16.15 1.84
N LYS A 338 -23.09 -17.19 2.10
CA LYS A 338 -23.03 -17.90 3.39
C LYS A 338 -21.74 -18.71 3.44
N HIS A 339 -20.77 -18.23 4.20
CA HIS A 339 -19.60 -19.03 4.53
C HIS A 339 -19.97 -20.02 5.62
N ALA A 340 -19.87 -21.32 5.33
CA ALA A 340 -19.91 -22.33 6.37
C ALA A 340 -18.72 -22.06 7.29
N GLY A 341 -19.01 -21.68 8.54
CA GLY A 341 -18.02 -21.26 9.52
C GLY A 341 -16.78 -22.16 9.53
N GLN A 342 -15.69 -21.64 8.98
CA GLN A 342 -14.34 -22.10 9.27
C GLN A 342 -13.53 -20.93 9.81
N CYS A 343 -14.10 -20.19 10.77
CA CYS A 343 -13.25 -19.82 11.89
C CYS A 343 -12.96 -21.14 12.59
N ALA A 344 -11.73 -21.62 12.48
CA ALA A 344 -11.28 -22.72 13.29
C ALA A 344 -11.47 -22.33 14.76
N GLU A 345 -12.57 -22.78 15.37
CA GLU A 345 -12.54 -23.10 16.80
C GLU A 345 -11.47 -24.18 16.96
N ARG A 346 -10.24 -23.75 17.23
CA ARG A 346 -9.18 -24.63 17.69
C ARG A 346 -8.50 -24.01 18.90
N SER A 347 -8.54 -24.83 19.94
CA SER A 347 -7.96 -24.81 21.28
C SER A 347 -6.75 -23.89 21.48
N PRO A 348 -6.56 -23.35 22.72
CA PRO A 348 -5.37 -22.58 23.06
C PRO A 348 -4.14 -23.45 22.78
N ARG A 349 -3.35 -23.06 21.78
CA ARG A 349 -2.07 -23.71 21.52
C ARG A 349 -0.96 -22.86 22.11
N VAL A 350 -0.32 -23.47 23.09
CA VAL A 350 1.05 -23.28 23.54
C VAL A 350 1.93 -22.84 22.37
N CYS A 351 2.59 -21.70 22.53
CA CYS A 351 3.64 -21.21 21.64
C CYS A 351 4.65 -22.34 21.37
N PRO A 352 5.04 -22.60 20.11
CA PRO A 352 6.23 -23.38 19.87
C PRO A 352 7.41 -22.57 20.40
N GLU A 353 8.02 -23.01 21.49
CA GLU A 353 9.37 -22.61 21.85
C GLU A 353 10.29 -23.03 20.68
N GLN A 354 10.64 -22.07 19.83
CA GLN A 354 11.88 -22.17 19.09
C GLN A 354 13.00 -21.95 20.09
N SER A 355 13.46 -23.04 20.71
CA SER A 355 14.64 -23.07 21.58
C SER A 355 15.91 -22.92 20.73
N GLN A 356 16.12 -21.73 20.18
CA GLN A 356 17.47 -21.19 20.03
C GLN A 356 17.74 -20.35 21.29
N PRO A 357 18.98 -20.32 21.81
CA PRO A 357 19.29 -19.48 22.98
C PRO A 357 19.06 -18.00 22.62
N HIS A 358 17.87 -17.49 22.91
CA HIS A 358 17.52 -16.08 22.82
C HIS A 358 18.29 -15.35 23.92
N ILE A 359 19.26 -14.55 23.51
CA ILE A 359 19.80 -13.49 24.36
C ILE A 359 18.77 -12.37 24.24
N ALA A 360 17.92 -12.22 25.25
CA ALA A 360 16.98 -11.11 25.30
C ALA A 360 17.73 -9.79 25.11
N ALA A 361 17.26 -8.95 24.18
CA ALA A 361 17.85 -7.63 23.99
C ALA A 361 17.90 -6.84 25.30
N ASP A 362 18.96 -6.04 25.46
CA ASP A 362 19.09 -5.13 26.59
C ASP A 362 17.95 -4.09 26.55
N GLU A 363 17.24 -3.92 27.66
CA GLU A 363 16.18 -2.90 27.82
C GLU A 363 16.67 -1.50 27.41
N SER A 364 17.98 -1.23 27.57
CA SER A 364 18.61 0.02 27.14
C SER A 364 18.52 0.25 25.63
N THR A 365 18.68 -0.81 24.83
CA THR A 365 18.65 -0.74 23.35
C THR A 365 17.22 -0.52 22.86
N VAL A 366 16.26 -1.22 23.46
CA VAL A 366 14.84 -1.02 23.16
C VAL A 366 14.41 0.41 23.48
N SER A 367 14.80 0.94 24.64
CA SER A 367 14.49 2.33 25.00
C SER A 367 15.09 3.34 24.01
N LEU A 368 16.35 3.14 23.61
CA LEU A 368 17.02 4.00 22.64
C LEU A 368 16.29 4.00 21.28
N ILE A 369 15.87 2.83 20.79
CA ILE A 369 15.11 2.73 19.54
C ILE A 369 13.75 3.45 19.67
N CYS A 370 13.06 3.30 20.80
CA CYS A 370 11.81 4.02 21.07
C CYS A 370 12.00 5.54 21.11
N ASP A 371 13.09 6.03 21.71
CA ASP A 371 13.39 7.47 21.79
C ASP A 371 13.77 8.03 20.41
N ALA A 372 14.60 7.31 19.65
CA ALA A 372 14.94 7.66 18.27
C ALA A 372 13.71 7.68 17.35
N PHE A 373 12.79 6.71 17.52
CA PHE A 373 11.51 6.71 16.81
C PHE A 373 10.69 7.96 17.14
N ARG A 374 10.58 8.31 18.43
CA ARG A 374 9.85 9.51 18.86
C ARG A 374 10.44 10.79 18.29
N GLU A 375 11.76 10.89 18.19
CA GLU A 375 12.43 12.04 17.58
C GLU A 375 12.07 12.21 16.10
N VAL A 376 12.02 11.09 15.36
CA VAL A 376 11.79 11.11 13.90
C VAL A 376 10.31 11.23 13.54
N VAL A 377 9.43 10.52 14.24
CA VAL A 377 8.01 10.41 13.92
C VAL A 377 7.17 11.43 14.70
N GLY A 378 7.68 11.94 15.83
CA GLY A 378 6.96 12.84 16.72
C GLY A 378 5.92 12.13 17.62
N GLU A 379 5.76 10.82 17.48
CA GLU A 379 4.80 9.99 18.21
C GLU A 379 5.54 8.92 19.04
N SER A 380 4.96 8.47 20.15
CA SER A 380 5.54 7.37 20.95
C SER A 380 5.30 6.01 20.30
N VAL A 381 6.19 5.04 20.51
CA VAL A 381 6.01 3.65 20.09
C VAL A 381 6.23 2.72 21.28
N THR A 382 5.45 1.64 21.40
CA THR A 382 5.70 0.61 22.41
C THR A 382 6.69 -0.44 21.90
N PRO A 383 7.42 -1.17 22.77
CA PRO A 383 8.44 -2.13 22.34
C PRO A 383 7.98 -3.18 21.32
N ALA A 384 6.73 -3.63 21.42
CA ALA A 384 6.17 -4.67 20.56
C ALA A 384 5.41 -4.11 19.34
N GLU A 385 5.12 -2.82 19.33
CA GLU A 385 4.30 -2.19 18.28
C GLU A 385 5.10 -2.04 17.00
N ASN A 386 4.43 -2.33 15.87
CA ASN A 386 5.05 -2.20 14.57
C ASN A 386 5.27 -0.71 14.23
N PHE A 387 6.42 -0.33 13.68
CA PHE A 387 6.76 1.06 13.36
C PHE A 387 5.71 1.73 12.45
N PHE A 388 5.18 1.01 11.46
CA PHE A 388 4.14 1.54 10.57
C PHE A 388 2.81 1.71 11.28
N GLU A 389 2.44 0.76 12.13
CA GLU A 389 1.22 0.86 12.97
C GLU A 389 1.35 2.04 13.97
N ALA A 390 2.57 2.29 14.44
CA ALA A 390 2.89 3.40 15.32
C ALA A 390 2.93 4.77 14.63
N GLY A 391 2.76 4.87 13.30
CA GLY A 391 2.75 6.17 12.60
C GLY A 391 3.89 6.40 11.61
N ALA A 392 4.89 5.52 11.54
CA ALA A 392 6.01 5.73 10.64
C ALA A 392 5.62 5.55 9.17
N THR A 393 6.12 6.45 8.33
CA THR A 393 6.19 6.26 6.87
C THR A 393 7.51 5.61 6.48
N SER A 394 7.63 5.16 5.23
CA SER A 394 8.90 4.66 4.70
C SER A 394 10.02 5.71 4.80
N LEU A 395 9.72 7.00 4.58
CA LEU A 395 10.67 8.09 4.77
C LEU A 395 11.10 8.23 6.23
N ASN A 396 10.18 8.06 7.19
CA ASN A 396 10.53 8.05 8.60
C ASN A 396 11.46 6.88 8.92
N LEU A 397 11.29 5.71 8.32
CA LEU A 397 12.23 4.61 8.51
C LEU A 397 13.62 4.92 7.92
N VAL A 398 13.71 5.62 6.78
CA VAL A 398 15.00 6.11 6.26
C VAL A 398 15.65 7.09 7.23
N GLN A 399 14.87 8.01 7.81
CA GLN A 399 15.39 8.96 8.80
C GLN A 399 15.82 8.28 10.11
N LEU A 400 15.01 7.33 10.59
CA LEU A 400 15.29 6.52 11.77
C LEU A 400 16.55 5.68 11.57
N HIS A 401 16.71 5.08 10.40
CA HIS A 401 17.94 4.38 10.00
C HIS A 401 19.17 5.28 10.12
N VAL A 402 19.11 6.47 9.52
CA VAL A 402 20.22 7.45 9.55
C VAL A 402 20.52 7.88 10.99
N LEU A 403 19.49 8.05 11.83
CA LEU A 403 19.66 8.40 13.24
C LEU A 403 20.30 7.24 14.03
N LEU A 404 19.80 6.02 13.90
CA LEU A 404 20.32 4.84 14.60
C LEU A 404 21.76 4.52 14.19
N GLN A 405 22.14 4.70 12.92
CA GLN A 405 23.53 4.55 12.49
C GLN A 405 24.49 5.52 13.19
N ARG A 406 24.03 6.71 13.58
CA ARG A 406 24.82 7.67 14.38
C ARG A 406 24.95 7.24 15.85
N HIS A 407 24.00 6.45 16.35
CA HIS A 407 23.97 5.91 17.71
C HIS A 407 24.57 4.49 17.80
N GLU A 408 25.72 4.28 17.14
CA GLU A 408 26.55 3.05 17.22
C GLU A 408 26.05 1.81 16.45
N PHE A 409 24.87 1.84 15.80
CA PHE A 409 24.37 0.72 14.98
C PHE A 409 24.87 0.77 13.53
N SER A 410 26.19 0.84 13.35
CA SER A 410 26.82 1.02 12.02
C SER A 410 26.60 -0.14 11.03
N THR A 411 26.22 -1.33 11.51
CA THR A 411 25.95 -2.51 10.68
C THR A 411 24.47 -2.65 10.31
N LEU A 412 23.60 -1.82 10.88
CA LEU A 412 22.18 -1.81 10.58
C LEU A 412 21.99 -1.36 9.13
N THR A 413 21.27 -2.15 8.34
CA THR A 413 20.82 -1.76 7.00
C THR A 413 19.40 -1.22 7.06
N LEU A 414 18.99 -0.44 6.06
CA LEU A 414 17.61 0.04 5.95
C LEU A 414 16.63 -1.13 5.79
N LEU A 415 17.03 -2.20 5.08
CA LEU A 415 16.19 -3.40 4.92
C LEU A 415 15.87 -4.08 6.26
N ASP A 416 16.77 -4.01 7.23
CA ASP A 416 16.55 -4.60 8.56
C ASP A 416 15.39 -3.93 9.30
N LEU A 417 15.17 -2.62 9.10
CA LEU A 417 14.03 -1.90 9.70
C LEU A 417 12.68 -2.34 9.13
N PHE A 418 12.64 -2.78 7.87
CA PHE A 418 11.43 -3.36 7.27
C PHE A 418 11.23 -4.82 7.69
N THR A 419 12.32 -5.55 7.93
CA THR A 419 12.32 -6.98 8.30
C THR A 419 12.03 -7.19 9.79
N HIS A 420 12.50 -6.27 10.64
CA HIS A 420 12.30 -6.26 12.08
C HIS A 420 11.57 -4.98 12.50
N PRO A 421 10.26 -4.88 12.19
CA PRO A 421 9.57 -3.61 12.18
C PRO A 421 9.04 -3.20 13.56
N SER A 422 9.69 -3.57 14.67
CA SER A 422 9.34 -3.09 16.02
C SER A 422 10.60 -2.85 16.85
N PRO A 423 10.56 -1.99 17.88
CA PRO A 423 11.74 -1.73 18.71
C PRO A 423 12.34 -2.99 19.33
N ALA A 424 11.51 -3.91 19.85
CA ALA A 424 11.97 -5.15 20.45
C ALA A 424 12.57 -6.11 19.41
N ALA A 425 11.88 -6.32 18.27
CA ALA A 425 12.37 -7.21 17.23
C ALA A 425 13.69 -6.71 16.62
N LEU A 426 13.82 -5.39 16.45
CA LEU A 426 15.04 -4.78 15.95
C LEU A 426 16.19 -4.89 16.95
N ALA A 427 15.91 -4.68 18.24
CA ALA A 427 16.91 -4.83 19.30
C ALA A 427 17.42 -6.28 19.41
N ASP A 428 16.53 -7.27 19.30
CA ASP A 428 16.88 -8.69 19.31
C ASP A 428 17.78 -9.04 18.11
N TYR A 429 17.44 -8.53 16.90
CA TYR A 429 18.27 -8.69 15.71
C TYR A 429 19.67 -8.09 15.91
N LEU A 430 19.76 -6.87 16.43
CA LEU A 430 21.03 -6.18 16.68
C LEU A 430 21.91 -6.91 17.71
N ALA A 431 21.30 -7.48 18.76
CA ALA A 431 22.01 -8.31 19.74
C ALA A 431 22.58 -9.60 19.11
N GLY A 432 21.82 -10.21 18.20
CA GLY A 432 22.27 -11.37 17.41
C GLY A 432 23.45 -11.04 16.48
N VAL A 433 23.43 -9.89 15.80
CA VAL A 433 24.52 -9.45 14.92
C VAL A 433 25.81 -9.16 15.72
N ALA A 434 25.71 -8.48 16.86
CA ALA A 434 26.86 -8.12 17.70
C ALA A 434 27.60 -9.34 18.30
N THR A 435 26.89 -10.44 18.53
CA THR A 435 27.50 -11.69 19.03
C THR A 435 28.24 -12.47 17.94
N VAL A 436 27.74 -12.45 16.69
CA VAL A 436 28.42 -13.04 15.53
C VAL A 436 29.71 -12.27 15.18
N GLU A 437 29.73 -10.95 15.34
CA GLU A 437 30.96 -10.16 15.15
C GLU A 437 32.01 -10.38 16.25
N LYS A 438 31.58 -10.50 17.51
CA LYS A 438 32.49 -10.78 18.65
C LYS A 438 33.16 -12.15 18.55
N THR A 439 32.50 -13.15 17.98
CA THR A 439 33.06 -14.51 17.79
C THR A 439 34.05 -14.61 16.62
N LYS A 440 34.04 -13.66 15.67
CA LYS A 440 34.99 -13.60 14.54
C LYS A 440 36.32 -12.89 14.85
N ARG A 441 36.51 -12.27 16.02
CA ARG A 441 37.81 -11.64 16.38
C ARG A 441 38.85 -12.71 16.79
N PRO A 442 40.03 -12.78 16.14
CA PRO A 442 41.05 -13.77 16.51
C PRO A 442 41.64 -13.46 17.89
N ARG A 443 41.76 -14.51 18.73
CA ARG A 443 42.39 -14.41 20.07
C ARG A 443 43.85 -13.93 19.95
N PRO A 444 44.31 -13.01 20.82
CA PRO A 444 45.68 -12.55 20.79
C PRO A 444 46.64 -13.68 21.18
N VAL A 445 47.61 -13.96 20.31
CA VAL A 445 48.67 -14.93 20.54
C VAL A 445 49.55 -14.44 21.69
N ARG A 446 49.49 -15.11 22.85
CA ARG A 446 50.40 -14.87 23.98
C ARG A 446 51.84 -15.20 23.54
N ARG A 447 52.68 -14.18 23.34
CA ARG A 447 54.14 -14.34 23.21
C ARG A 447 54.71 -14.88 24.53
N ARG A 448 55.18 -16.12 24.54
CA ARG A 448 56.04 -16.66 25.61
C ARG A 448 57.43 -16.02 25.47
N GLN A 449 57.85 -15.25 26.48
CA GLN A 449 59.25 -14.88 26.68
C GLN A 449 60.09 -16.15 26.91
N ARG A 450 61.12 -16.35 26.09
CA ARG A 450 62.22 -17.28 26.40
C ARG A 450 63.32 -16.48 27.11
N ARG A 451 63.68 -16.91 28.32
CA ARG A 451 64.91 -16.51 29.01
C ARG A 451 66.13 -17.02 28.23
N ILE A 452 67.15 -16.17 28.11
CA ILE A 452 68.56 -16.56 28.17
C ILE A 452 69.13 -15.81 29.36
#